data_AF-A0A126QXT8-F1
#
_entry.id   AF-A0A126QXT8-F1
#
_cell.length_a   1.000
_cell.length_b   1.000
_cell.length_c   1.000
_cell.angle_alpha   90.00
_cell.angle_beta   90.00
_cell.angle_gamma   90.00
#
_symmetry.space_group_name_H-M   'P 1'
#
loop_
_entity.id
_entity.type
_entity.pdbx_description
1 polymer ?
#
loop_
_entity_poly.entity_id
_entity_poly.type
_entity_poly.pdbx_seq_one_letter_code
_entity_poly.pdbx_strand_id
1 'polypeptide(L)'
;MTLTLSKKEIMNEARSAMTINIGKAGVNDNVIEEIKRQLKSNPIIKLRFAKNVARNKDDLISNIVEGTKSQLIDVRGNVAVIYKKQSN
;
A
#
# COMPACT_ATOMS: atom_id res chain seq x y z
N MET A 1 -5.51 -12.32 21.69
CA MET A 1 -6.51 -12.18 20.61
C MET A 1 -5.85 -11.43 19.46
N THR A 2 -5.40 -12.11 18.42
CA THR A 2 -4.92 -11.45 17.20
C THR A 2 -6.12 -10.92 16.43
N LEU A 3 -6.52 -9.68 16.74
CA LEU A 3 -7.49 -8.92 15.95
C LEU A 3 -6.97 -8.87 14.52
N THR A 4 -7.58 -9.67 13.65
CA THR A 4 -7.37 -9.57 12.21
C THR A 4 -8.49 -8.65 11.75
N LEU A 5 -8.15 -7.39 11.51
CA LEU A 5 -9.12 -6.41 11.00
C LEU A 5 -9.75 -6.98 9.73
N SER A 6 -11.07 -7.00 9.68
CA SER A 6 -11.80 -7.47 8.50
C SER A 6 -11.55 -6.52 7.33
N LYS A 7 -11.67 -7.04 6.09
CA LYS A 7 -11.56 -6.20 4.88
C LYS A 7 -12.44 -4.94 4.95
N LYS A 8 -13.62 -5.03 5.57
CA LYS A 8 -14.55 -3.90 5.71
C LYS A 8 -14.01 -2.80 6.64
N GLU A 9 -13.41 -3.18 7.77
CA GLU A 9 -12.84 -2.23 8.74
C GLU A 9 -11.62 -1.52 8.16
N ILE A 10 -10.71 -2.28 7.53
CA ILE A 10 -9.53 -1.72 6.86
C ILE A 10 -9.96 -0.71 5.80
N MET A 11 -11.00 -1.01 5.02
CA MET A 11 -11.49 -0.09 4.01
C MET A 11 -12.19 1.15 4.57
N ASN A 12 -12.72 1.09 5.79
CA ASN A 12 -13.26 2.25 6.47
C ASN A 12 -12.14 3.18 6.95
N GLU A 13 -11.10 2.62 7.58
CA GLU A 13 -9.91 3.36 8.01
C GLU A 13 -9.09 3.90 6.83
N ALA A 14 -9.05 3.17 5.72
CA ALA A 14 -8.37 3.58 4.49
C ALA A 14 -8.87 4.91 3.93
N ARG A 15 -10.10 5.36 4.27
CA ARG A 15 -10.63 6.66 3.86
C ARG A 15 -9.72 7.80 4.30
N SER A 16 -9.28 7.78 5.55
CA SER A 16 -8.40 8.79 6.15
C SER A 16 -6.93 8.38 6.17
N ALA A 17 -6.60 7.18 5.67
CA ALA A 17 -5.23 6.71 5.62
C ALA A 17 -4.33 7.58 4.72
N MET A 18 -3.04 7.53 5.03
CA MET A 18 -1.99 8.21 4.28
C MET A 18 -1.94 7.71 2.83
N THR A 19 -1.69 8.62 1.90
CA THR A 19 -1.55 8.30 0.46
C THR A 19 -0.14 8.59 -0.01
N ILE A 20 0.52 7.60 -0.60
CA ILE A 20 1.82 7.71 -1.26
C ILE A 20 1.60 7.75 -2.77
N ASN A 21 2.16 8.75 -3.43
CA ASN A 21 2.03 8.93 -4.89
C ASN A 21 3.21 8.28 -5.62
N ILE A 22 2.92 7.33 -6.50
CA ILE A 22 3.91 6.63 -7.33
C ILE A 22 3.91 7.28 -8.73
N GLY A 23 4.99 8.00 -9.00
CA GLY A 23 5.21 8.75 -10.23
C GLY A 23 5.95 7.97 -11.31
N LYS A 24 6.38 8.68 -12.36
CA LYS A 24 7.04 8.12 -13.56
C LYS A 24 8.30 7.29 -13.29
N ALA A 25 8.99 7.56 -12.18
CA ALA A 25 10.16 6.78 -11.75
C ALA A 25 9.81 5.35 -11.31
N GLY A 26 8.51 5.04 -11.16
CA GLY A 26 8.04 3.71 -10.78
C GLY A 26 8.33 3.39 -9.32
N VAL A 27 8.49 2.09 -9.05
CA VAL A 27 8.85 1.57 -7.73
C VAL A 27 10.32 1.17 -7.79
N ASN A 28 11.13 1.81 -6.95
CA ASN A 28 12.54 1.47 -6.72
C ASN A 28 12.75 1.18 -5.22
N ASP A 29 13.97 0.79 -4.85
CA ASP A 29 14.29 0.44 -3.46
C ASP A 29 14.01 1.58 -2.48
N ASN A 30 14.34 2.82 -2.83
CA ASN A 30 14.04 3.99 -2.00
C ASN A 30 12.54 4.15 -1.74
N VAL A 31 11.70 3.92 -2.75
CA VAL A 31 10.23 3.97 -2.61
C VAL A 31 9.76 2.83 -1.69
N ILE A 32 10.30 1.63 -1.85
CA ILE A 32 9.97 0.49 -0.98
C ILE A 32 10.36 0.77 0.47
N GLU A 33 11.54 1.35 0.71
CA GLU A 33 12.00 1.73 2.05
C GLU A 33 11.13 2.81 2.68
N GLU A 34 10.74 3.83 1.92
CA GLU A 34 9.84 4.86 2.43
C GLU A 34 8.46 4.27 2.75
N ILE A 35 7.91 3.40 1.91
CA ILE A 35 6.64 2.70 2.21
C ILE A 35 6.80 1.84 3.47
N LYS A 36 7.91 1.10 3.63
CA LYS A 36 8.19 0.33 4.85
C LYS A 36 8.22 1.20 6.09
N ARG A 37 8.87 2.38 6.01
CA ARG A 37 8.96 3.33 7.11
C ARG A 37 7.58 3.87 7.47
N GLN A 38 6.78 4.26 6.48
CA GLN A 38 5.42 4.73 6.71
C GLN A 38 4.53 3.63 7.30
N LEU A 39 4.71 2.37 6.87
CA LEU A 39 3.97 1.21 7.39
C LEU A 39 4.25 0.91 8.87
N LYS A 40 5.35 1.43 9.44
CA LYS A 40 5.64 1.31 10.88
C LYS A 40 4.70 2.18 11.72
N SER A 41 4.42 3.41 11.27
CA SER A 41 3.55 4.34 11.98
C SER A 41 2.09 4.23 11.55
N ASN A 42 1.84 3.80 10.31
CA ASN A 42 0.52 3.70 9.70
C ASN A 42 0.30 2.28 9.17
N PRO A 43 -0.52 1.45 9.83
CA PRO A 43 -0.72 0.07 9.39
C PRO A 43 -1.44 -0.02 8.03
N ILE A 44 -2.13 1.04 7.61
CA ILE A 44 -2.87 1.12 6.33
C ILE A 44 -2.30 2.26 5.50
N ILE A 45 -1.99 1.98 4.24
CA ILE A 45 -1.49 2.98 3.28
C ILE A 45 -2.21 2.83 1.94
N LYS A 46 -2.51 3.97 1.32
CA LYS A 46 -2.98 4.05 -0.06
C LYS A 46 -1.82 4.36 -1.00
N LEU A 47 -1.66 3.58 -2.05
CA LEU A 47 -0.69 3.80 -3.12
C LEU A 47 -1.42 4.36 -4.34
N ARG A 48 -1.18 5.63 -4.68
CA ARG A 48 -1.78 6.27 -5.85
C ARG A 48 -0.79 6.26 -7.01
N PHE A 49 -1.12 5.55 -8.08
CA PHE A 49 -0.31 5.47 -9.28
C PHE A 49 -0.67 6.59 -10.25
N ALA A 50 0.35 7.27 -10.79
CA ALA A 50 0.15 8.21 -11.89
C ALA A 50 -0.39 7.48 -13.14
N LYS A 51 -1.18 8.17 -13.98
CA LYS A 51 -1.81 7.58 -15.18
C LYS A 51 -0.79 6.88 -16.11
N ASN A 52 0.40 7.44 -16.22
CA ASN A 52 1.48 6.90 -17.05
C ASN A 52 2.06 5.57 -16.54
N VAL A 53 1.86 5.27 -15.26
CA VAL A 53 2.36 4.08 -14.55
C VAL A 53 1.26 3.02 -14.43
N ALA A 54 0.00 3.40 -14.67
CA ALA A 54 -1.16 2.56 -14.46
C ALA A 54 -1.19 1.27 -15.33
N ARG A 55 -0.44 1.22 -16.44
CA ARG A 55 -0.35 0.02 -17.31
C ARG A 55 0.36 -1.16 -16.65
N ASN A 56 1.28 -0.91 -15.73
CA ASN A 56 2.07 -1.93 -15.04
C ASN A 56 1.83 -1.91 -13.53
N LYS A 57 0.71 -1.33 -13.09
CA LYS A 57 0.45 -1.13 -11.66
C LYS A 57 0.39 -2.44 -10.88
N ASP A 58 -0.09 -3.53 -11.48
CA ASP A 58 -0.29 -4.79 -10.75
C ASP A 58 1.06 -5.45 -10.41
N ASP A 59 2.03 -5.39 -11.32
CA ASP A 59 3.42 -5.82 -11.06
C ASP A 59 4.07 -4.94 -9.99
N LEU A 60 3.87 -3.62 -10.07
CA LEU A 60 4.41 -2.67 -9.09
C LEU A 60 3.80 -2.88 -7.71
N ILE A 61 2.49 -3.13 -7.63
CA ILE A 61 1.79 -3.46 -6.39
C ILE A 61 2.38 -4.75 -5.82
N SER A 62 2.56 -5.78 -6.63
CA SER A 62 3.14 -7.07 -6.21
C SER A 62 4.54 -6.89 -5.63
N ASN A 63 5.41 -6.14 -6.32
CA ASN A 63 6.75 -5.80 -5.85
C ASN A 63 6.73 -5.02 -4.52
N ILE A 64 5.81 -4.06 -4.37
CA ILE A 64 5.67 -3.31 -3.10
C ILE A 64 5.21 -4.25 -1.99
N VAL A 65 4.19 -5.07 -2.24
CA VAL A 65 3.59 -5.97 -1.25
C VAL A 65 4.63 -6.98 -0.75
N GLU A 66 5.36 -7.60 -1.68
CA GLU A 66 6.45 -8.52 -1.37
C GLU A 66 7.58 -7.82 -0.63
N GLY A 67 8.08 -6.70 -1.16
CA GLY A 67 9.18 -5.95 -0.57
C GLY A 67 8.85 -5.45 0.84
N THR A 68 7.62 -5.03 1.10
CA THR A 68 7.18 -4.50 2.40
C THR A 68 6.65 -5.55 3.36
N LYS A 69 6.45 -6.80 2.90
CA LYS A 69 5.74 -7.86 3.63
C LYS A 69 4.37 -7.38 4.13
N SER A 70 3.64 -6.71 3.24
CA SER A 70 2.27 -6.24 3.50
C SER A 70 1.27 -7.12 2.75
N GLN A 71 -0.01 -6.77 2.82
CA GLN A 71 -1.10 -7.43 2.13
C GLN A 71 -1.86 -6.42 1.30
N LEU A 72 -2.16 -6.77 0.05
CA LEU A 72 -3.08 -6.01 -0.79
C LEU A 72 -4.52 -6.28 -0.35
N ILE A 73 -5.27 -5.22 -0.06
CA ILE A 73 -6.65 -5.32 0.46
C ILE A 73 -7.67 -5.04 -0.64
N ASP A 74 -7.43 -3.98 -1.41
CA ASP A 74 -8.31 -3.57 -2.50
C ASP A 74 -7.55 -2.71 -3.51
N VAL A 75 -8.06 -2.66 -4.75
CA VAL A 75 -7.57 -1.76 -5.80
C VAL A 75 -8.77 -1.03 -6.40
N ARG A 76 -8.76 0.30 -6.35
CA ARG A 76 -9.82 1.16 -6.90
C ARG A 76 -9.23 2.14 -7.90
N GLY A 77 -9.44 1.85 -9.18
CA GLY A 77 -8.90 2.65 -10.28
C GLY A 77 -7.37 2.65 -10.27
N ASN A 78 -6.78 3.80 -9.96
CA ASN A 78 -5.33 3.99 -9.85
C ASN A 78 -4.83 4.04 -8.40
N VAL A 79 -5.65 3.66 -7.42
CA VAL A 79 -5.26 3.61 -6.00
C VAL A 79 -5.32 2.17 -5.51
N ALA A 80 -4.23 1.66 -4.95
CA ALA A 80 -4.20 0.40 -4.22
C ALA A 80 -4.19 0.66 -2.71
N VAL A 81 -4.88 -0.17 -1.95
CA VAL A 81 -4.89 -0.13 -0.48
C VAL A 81 -4.09 -1.31 0.02
N ILE A 82 -3.00 -1.04 0.73
CA ILE A 82 -2.18 -2.06 1.38
C ILE A 82 -2.29 -1.96 2.89
N TYR A 83 -2.19 -3.10 3.54
CA TYR A 83 -2.21 -3.23 4.99
C TYR A 83 -1.04 -4.07 5.46
N LYS A 84 -0.35 -3.63 6.50
CA LYS A 84 0.64 -4.42 7.19
C LYS A 84 0.23 -4.61 8.63
N LYS A 85 0.06 -5.87 9.02
CA LYS A 85 -0.09 -6.22 10.43
C LYS A 85 1.19 -5.82 11.16
N GLN A 86 1.07 -4.95 12.17
CA GLN A 86 2.18 -4.67 13.06
C GLN A 86 2.35 -5.89 13.97
N SER A 87 3.39 -6.66 13.73
CA SER A 87 3.90 -7.59 14.74
C SER A 87 4.70 -6.73 15.71
N ASN A 88 4.15 -6.50 16.89
CA ASN A 88 4.90 -6.00 18.04
C ASN A 88 5.77 -7.13 18.58
#